data_AF-A0A961TNY1-F1
#
_entry.id   AF-A0A961TNY1-F1
#
_cell.length_a   1.000
_cell.length_b   1.000
_cell.length_c   1.000
_cell.angle_alpha   90.00
_cell.angle_beta   90.00
_cell.angle_gamma   90.00
#
_symmetry.space_group_name_H-M   'P 1'
#
loop_
_entity.id
_entity.type
_entity.pdbx_description
1 polymer ?
#
loop_
_entity_poly.entity_id
_entity_poly.type
_entity_poly.pdbx_seq_one_letter_code
_entity_poly.pdbx_strand_id
1 'polypeptide(L)'
;MNMPVYKVSGRKRVSQLVKWESFPDFCRQDFTLLAGDGAARAVKIGTLLAMTFAATAIDVAQAADAGNTGDGTLTLADPAYTAAVKPGDYTVVCTVGGADAASKFRVEDPEGNHVGTATGGAAFTKQIKFTIAGGAADFVVGDKFVVTVSIDLGDATNKVVAWNPDAADGTERIWGVSLVELTAPDGEDAPGGLANRRDAILFTGEIEWPDGITAAQKEQAIADLEAMRILVR
;
A
#
# COMPACT_ATOMS: atom_id res chain seq x y z
N MET A 1 3.68 8.21 -55.96
CA MET A 1 2.43 7.86 -55.26
C MET A 1 2.77 7.34 -53.88
N ASN A 2 2.43 8.05 -52.81
CA ASN A 2 2.57 7.52 -51.45
C ASN A 2 1.32 6.67 -51.17
N MET A 3 1.46 5.35 -51.04
CA MET A 3 0.31 4.49 -50.73
C MET A 3 -0.16 4.75 -49.29
N PRO A 4 -1.45 5.02 -49.03
CA PRO A 4 -1.95 5.17 -47.68
C PRO A 4 -1.85 3.82 -46.96
N VAL A 5 -0.99 3.76 -45.94
CA VAL A 5 -0.93 2.63 -45.01
C VAL A 5 -2.09 2.77 -44.04
N TYR A 6 -3.11 1.93 -44.20
CA TYR A 6 -4.17 1.80 -43.20
C TYR A 6 -3.65 0.96 -42.04
N LYS A 7 -3.31 1.61 -40.93
CA LYS A 7 -3.04 0.92 -39.66
C LYS A 7 -4.39 0.55 -39.03
N VAL A 8 -4.74 -0.73 -39.07
CA VAL A 8 -5.87 -1.26 -38.29
C VAL A 8 -5.32 -1.71 -36.95
N SER A 9 -5.57 -0.94 -35.90
CA SER A 9 -5.24 -1.35 -34.52
C SER A 9 -6.32 -2.29 -34.01
N GLY A 10 -5.97 -3.55 -33.77
CA GLY A 10 -6.86 -4.50 -33.09
C GLY A 10 -6.93 -4.25 -31.58
N ARG A 11 -7.89 -4.89 -30.90
CA ARG A 11 -7.90 -4.96 -29.44
C ARG A 11 -6.65 -5.70 -28.96
N LYS A 12 -6.06 -5.20 -27.88
CA LYS A 12 -4.91 -5.82 -27.22
C LYS A 12 -5.27 -7.21 -26.73
N ARG A 13 -4.36 -8.17 -26.91
CA ARG A 13 -4.55 -9.57 -26.50
C ARG A 13 -3.52 -9.95 -25.46
N VAL A 14 -3.88 -10.90 -24.60
CA VAL A 14 -2.94 -11.46 -23.61
C VAL A 14 -1.67 -11.98 -24.26
N SER A 15 -1.74 -12.59 -25.45
CA SER A 15 -0.57 -13.07 -26.20
C SER A 15 0.37 -11.98 -26.72
N GLN A 16 -0.11 -10.74 -26.82
CA GLN A 16 0.75 -9.60 -27.16
C GLN A 16 1.55 -9.15 -25.93
N LEU A 17 0.93 -9.19 -24.75
CA LEU A 17 1.54 -8.84 -23.47
C LEU A 17 2.44 -9.95 -22.92
N VAL A 18 1.89 -11.13 -22.65
CA VAL A 18 2.60 -12.26 -22.02
C VAL A 18 3.36 -13.02 -23.10
N LYS A 19 4.69 -12.96 -23.05
CA LYS A 19 5.57 -13.71 -23.96
C LYS A 19 5.93 -15.08 -23.43
N TRP A 20 6.00 -15.19 -22.12
CA TRP A 20 6.24 -16.44 -21.43
C TRP A 20 5.70 -16.36 -20.01
N GLU A 21 5.21 -17.48 -19.48
CA GLU A 21 4.94 -17.67 -18.06
C GLU A 21 5.19 -19.14 -17.72
N SER A 22 5.60 -19.42 -16.49
CA SER A 22 5.96 -20.78 -16.07
C SER A 22 4.74 -21.71 -16.12
N PHE A 23 3.70 -21.36 -15.37
CA PHE A 23 2.42 -22.07 -15.35
C PHE A 23 1.28 -21.08 -15.07
N PRO A 24 0.27 -20.96 -15.96
CA PRO A 24 -0.82 -20.00 -15.79
C PRO A 24 -1.51 -20.08 -14.41
N ASP A 25 -1.72 -21.28 -13.88
CA ASP A 25 -2.43 -21.48 -12.60
C ASP A 25 -1.63 -21.01 -11.36
N PHE A 26 -0.31 -20.89 -11.47
CA PHE A 26 0.55 -20.40 -10.39
C PHE A 26 0.97 -18.93 -10.57
N CYS A 27 1.09 -18.51 -11.82
CA CYS A 27 1.52 -17.17 -12.19
C CYS A 27 0.37 -16.16 -12.12
N ARG A 28 -0.89 -16.61 -12.26
CA ARG A 28 -2.06 -15.75 -12.35
C ARG A 28 -2.91 -15.82 -11.09
N GLN A 29 -3.58 -14.71 -10.79
CA GLN A 29 -4.48 -14.61 -9.64
C GLN A 29 -5.69 -13.77 -9.99
N ASP A 30 -6.86 -14.22 -9.55
CA ASP A 30 -8.11 -13.47 -9.66
C ASP A 30 -8.10 -12.27 -8.72
N PHE A 31 -8.79 -11.19 -9.12
CA PHE A 31 -8.98 -10.01 -8.28
C PHE A 31 -10.36 -9.40 -8.47
N THR A 32 -10.75 -8.57 -7.50
CA THR A 32 -11.91 -7.69 -7.60
C THR A 32 -11.43 -6.25 -7.76
N LEU A 33 -11.89 -5.58 -8.82
CA LEU A 33 -11.62 -4.18 -9.07
C LEU A 33 -12.49 -3.32 -8.15
N LEU A 34 -11.86 -2.43 -7.40
CA LEU A 34 -12.58 -1.51 -6.51
C LEU A 34 -13.48 -0.58 -7.32
N ALA A 35 -14.69 -0.35 -6.80
CA ALA A 35 -15.68 0.59 -7.31
C ALA A 35 -15.09 1.94 -7.75
N GLY A 36 -15.69 2.51 -8.80
CA GLY A 36 -15.47 3.89 -9.16
C GLY A 36 -15.84 4.86 -8.03
N ASP A 37 -15.22 6.03 -8.02
CA ASP A 37 -15.52 7.14 -7.10
C ASP A 37 -15.81 8.40 -7.92
N GLY A 38 -17.09 8.61 -8.24
CA GLY A 38 -17.57 9.70 -9.08
C GLY A 38 -17.52 9.43 -10.60
N ALA A 39 -16.89 8.33 -11.01
CA ALA A 39 -16.91 7.80 -12.37
C ALA A 39 -16.50 6.32 -12.37
N ALA A 40 -16.89 5.58 -13.41
CA ALA A 40 -16.48 4.19 -13.58
C ALA A 40 -14.95 4.06 -13.64
N ARG A 41 -14.39 3.10 -12.89
CA ARG A 41 -12.96 2.77 -12.92
C ARG A 41 -12.73 1.66 -13.93
N ALA A 42 -11.89 1.91 -14.93
CA ALA A 42 -11.53 0.91 -15.93
C ALA A 42 -10.04 0.55 -15.84
N VAL A 43 -9.74 -0.73 -15.97
CA VAL A 43 -8.37 -1.25 -16.17
C VAL A 43 -8.32 -1.99 -17.51
N LYS A 44 -7.21 -1.82 -18.22
CA LYS A 44 -6.96 -2.51 -19.49
C LYS A 44 -5.93 -3.62 -19.31
N ILE A 45 -5.80 -4.48 -20.32
CA ILE A 45 -4.68 -5.43 -20.39
C ILE A 45 -3.35 -4.66 -20.35
N GLY A 46 -2.42 -5.11 -19.49
CA GLY A 46 -1.11 -4.49 -19.29
C GLY A 46 -1.08 -3.35 -18.29
N THR A 47 -2.23 -3.00 -17.67
CA THR A 47 -2.27 -2.01 -16.58
C THR A 47 -1.54 -2.57 -15.37
N LEU A 48 -0.62 -1.78 -14.81
CA LEU A 48 -0.02 -2.07 -13.51
C LEU A 48 -1.08 -1.89 -12.44
N LEU A 49 -1.21 -2.90 -11.58
CA LEU A 49 -2.23 -2.98 -10.55
C LEU A 49 -1.59 -2.79 -9.19
N ALA A 50 -2.29 -2.13 -8.28
CA ALA A 50 -1.94 -2.05 -6.88
C ALA A 50 -3.12 -2.52 -6.03
N MET A 51 -2.81 -3.13 -4.88
CA MET A 51 -3.82 -3.64 -3.97
C MET A 51 -4.15 -2.58 -2.93
N THR A 52 -5.43 -2.27 -2.76
CA THR A 52 -5.94 -1.47 -1.65
C THR A 52 -6.20 -2.39 -0.47
N PHE A 53 -5.86 -1.92 0.72
CA PHE A 53 -6.12 -2.66 1.95
C PHE A 53 -7.52 -2.37 2.45
N ALA A 54 -8.32 -3.42 2.66
CA ALA A 54 -9.55 -3.25 3.40
C ALA A 54 -9.22 -2.86 4.85
N ALA A 55 -10.08 -2.07 5.51
CA ALA A 55 -9.85 -1.68 6.89
C ALA A 55 -9.75 -2.88 7.85
N THR A 56 -10.36 -4.01 7.50
CA THR A 56 -10.29 -5.30 8.21
C THR A 56 -8.98 -6.04 8.01
N ALA A 57 -8.23 -5.73 6.94
CA ALA A 57 -6.94 -6.35 6.64
C ALA A 57 -5.78 -5.68 7.38
N ILE A 58 -6.03 -4.57 8.07
CA ILE A 58 -5.01 -3.84 8.85
C ILE A 58 -5.22 -4.17 10.32
N ASP A 59 -4.27 -4.91 10.90
CA ASP A 59 -4.20 -5.14 12.34
C ASP A 59 -3.13 -4.23 12.95
N VAL A 60 -3.52 -3.50 13.99
CA VAL A 60 -2.63 -2.60 14.71
C VAL A 60 -2.52 -3.07 16.14
N ALA A 61 -1.32 -3.53 16.51
CA ALA A 61 -0.99 -3.94 17.86
C ALA A 61 -0.02 -2.93 18.48
N GLN A 62 -0.10 -2.76 19.79
CA GLN A 62 0.85 -1.93 20.54
C GLN A 62 1.48 -2.73 21.67
N ALA A 63 2.75 -2.46 21.96
CA ALA A 63 3.48 -3.03 23.07
C ALA A 63 4.35 -1.96 23.74
N ALA A 64 4.31 -1.91 25.06
CA ALA A 64 5.30 -1.19 25.85
C ALA A 64 6.59 -2.01 25.93
N ASP A 65 7.75 -1.34 25.91
CA ASP A 65 8.99 -2.05 26.19
C ASP A 65 9.08 -2.44 27.67
N ALA A 66 9.52 -3.68 27.92
CA ALA A 66 9.64 -4.21 29.28
C ALA A 66 10.68 -3.47 30.14
N GLY A 67 11.58 -2.70 29.52
CA GLY A 67 12.58 -1.86 30.18
C GLY A 67 12.11 -0.44 30.49
N ASN A 68 10.85 -0.09 30.22
CA ASN A 68 10.32 1.24 30.56
C ASN A 68 10.30 1.45 32.09
N THR A 69 10.65 2.66 32.51
CA THR A 69 10.57 3.07 33.91
C THR A 69 9.16 3.54 34.26
N GLY A 70 8.50 4.27 33.36
CA GLY A 70 7.09 4.64 33.50
C GLY A 70 6.16 3.46 33.25
N ASP A 71 5.05 3.41 33.99
CA ASP A 71 4.01 2.38 33.91
C ASP A 71 2.75 2.85 33.17
N GLY A 72 2.88 3.93 32.40
CA GLY A 72 1.78 4.45 31.59
C GLY A 72 1.43 3.55 30.40
N THR A 73 0.26 3.80 29.82
CA THR A 73 -0.36 2.93 28.82
C THR A 73 -0.62 3.67 27.52
N LEU A 74 -0.31 3.01 26.39
CA LEU A 74 -0.70 3.48 25.07
C LEU A 74 -2.01 2.78 24.67
N THR A 75 -3.06 3.57 24.48
CA THR A 75 -4.36 3.09 24.01
C THR A 75 -4.56 3.51 22.56
N LEU A 76 -4.79 2.54 21.68
CA LEU A 76 -5.10 2.79 20.27
C LEU A 76 -6.51 3.40 20.12
N ALA A 77 -6.67 4.32 19.17
CA ALA A 77 -8.00 4.85 18.83
C ALA A 77 -8.77 3.87 17.94
N ASP A 78 -10.07 4.13 17.72
CA ASP A 78 -10.88 3.43 16.72
C ASP A 78 -11.38 4.42 15.65
N PRO A 79 -10.95 4.31 14.38
CA PRO A 79 -9.91 3.42 13.86
C PRO A 79 -8.50 3.87 14.28
N ALA A 80 -7.59 2.90 14.49
CA ALA A 80 -6.24 3.12 15.03
C ALA A 80 -5.25 3.80 14.07
N TYR A 81 -5.68 4.14 12.86
CA TYR A 81 -4.83 4.67 11.80
C TYR A 81 -5.57 5.62 10.85
N THR A 82 -4.83 6.25 9.96
CA THR A 82 -5.36 7.04 8.82
C THR A 82 -4.98 6.39 7.50
N ALA A 83 -5.46 6.93 6.37
CA ALA A 83 -5.09 6.46 5.03
C ALA A 83 -3.58 6.57 4.73
N ALA A 84 -2.83 7.39 5.48
CA ALA A 84 -1.39 7.55 5.32
C ALA A 84 -0.57 6.56 6.17
N VAL A 85 -1.20 5.52 6.73
CA VAL A 85 -0.51 4.50 7.53
C VAL A 85 0.36 3.62 6.64
N LYS A 86 1.54 3.28 7.15
CA LYS A 86 2.49 2.40 6.49
C LYS A 86 2.60 1.07 7.24
N PRO A 87 2.77 -0.06 6.55
CA PRO A 87 3.03 -1.32 7.23
C PRO A 87 4.39 -1.30 7.91
N GLY A 88 4.49 -1.92 9.08
CA GLY A 88 5.73 -2.06 9.85
C GLY A 88 5.62 -1.51 11.27
N ASP A 89 6.77 -1.43 11.95
CA ASP A 89 6.85 -1.01 13.34
C ASP A 89 7.07 0.49 13.45
N TYR A 90 6.10 1.19 14.02
CA TYR A 90 6.24 2.56 14.47
C TYR A 90 6.88 2.59 15.85
N THR A 91 7.91 3.43 16.02
CA THR A 91 8.55 3.62 17.32
C THR A 91 8.08 4.92 17.96
N VAL A 92 7.69 4.84 19.23
CA VAL A 92 7.22 5.98 20.01
C VAL A 92 8.13 6.11 21.22
N VAL A 93 9.08 7.05 21.19
CA VAL A 93 10.13 7.19 22.21
C VAL A 93 9.91 8.46 23.03
N CYS A 94 9.93 8.33 24.35
CA CYS A 94 9.86 9.44 25.28
C CYS A 94 11.12 10.31 25.16
N THR A 95 10.93 11.57 24.77
CA THR A 95 12.00 12.58 24.63
C THR A 95 12.02 13.56 25.80
N VAL A 96 10.87 13.74 26.45
CA VAL A 96 10.74 14.53 27.68
C VAL A 96 9.90 13.68 28.63
N GLY A 97 10.49 13.31 29.76
CA GLY A 97 9.82 12.54 30.81
C GLY A 97 8.85 13.38 31.65
N GLY A 98 8.14 12.73 32.55
CA GLY A 98 7.16 13.32 33.46
C GLY A 98 5.74 12.77 33.29
N ALA A 99 4.82 13.32 34.07
CA ALA A 99 3.40 13.00 34.02
C ALA A 99 2.72 13.46 32.71
N ASP A 100 1.40 13.25 32.62
CA ASP A 100 0.58 13.74 31.51
C ASP A 100 0.73 15.26 31.27
N ALA A 101 0.50 15.68 30.03
CA ALA A 101 0.74 17.02 29.46
C ALA A 101 2.21 17.50 29.44
N ALA A 102 3.04 17.05 30.39
CA ALA A 102 4.47 17.35 30.45
C ALA A 102 5.29 16.43 29.54
N SER A 103 4.97 15.12 29.54
CA SER A 103 5.70 14.14 28.74
C SER A 103 5.52 14.35 27.23
N LYS A 104 6.62 14.17 26.49
CA LYS A 104 6.66 14.30 25.02
C LYS A 104 7.27 13.05 24.40
N PHE A 105 6.59 12.49 23.41
CA PHE A 105 7.00 11.28 22.72
C PHE A 105 7.24 11.56 21.25
N ARG A 106 8.41 11.21 20.76
CA ARG A 106 8.76 11.27 19.35
C ARG A 106 8.24 10.01 18.66
N VAL A 107 7.39 10.18 17.64
CA VAL A 107 6.86 9.10 16.81
C VAL A 107 7.66 9.04 15.51
N GLU A 108 8.20 7.86 15.20
CA GLU A 108 8.91 7.59 13.95
C GLU A 108 8.20 6.47 13.17
N ASP A 109 8.15 6.61 11.85
CA ASP A 109 7.57 5.60 10.95
C ASP A 109 8.53 4.42 10.72
N PRO A 110 8.06 3.32 10.10
CA PRO A 110 8.88 2.15 9.83
C PRO A 110 10.11 2.43 8.93
N GLU A 111 10.13 3.54 8.19
CA GLU A 111 11.30 3.97 7.41
C GLU A 111 12.21 4.96 8.17
N GLY A 112 11.93 5.21 9.46
CA GLY A 112 12.73 6.07 10.34
C GLY A 112 12.44 7.56 10.21
N ASN A 113 11.38 7.96 9.51
CA ASN A 113 11.00 9.37 9.38
C ASN A 113 10.22 9.83 10.61
N HIS A 114 10.48 11.07 11.04
CA HIS A 114 9.72 11.67 12.12
C HIS A 114 8.30 12.02 11.68
N VAL A 115 7.32 11.30 12.22
CA VAL A 115 5.89 11.53 11.94
C VAL A 115 5.37 12.71 12.74
N GLY A 116 5.80 12.85 13.99
CA GLY A 116 5.42 13.94 14.88
C GLY A 116 5.71 13.67 16.35
N THR A 117 5.38 14.64 17.19
CA THR A 117 5.56 14.54 18.65
C THR A 117 4.19 14.40 19.33
N ALA A 118 3.94 13.26 19.98
CA ALA A 118 2.79 13.04 20.84
C ALA A 118 3.04 13.64 22.23
N THR A 119 1.96 14.01 22.93
CA THR A 119 2.01 14.54 24.31
C THR A 119 1.20 13.60 25.20
N GLY A 120 1.70 13.27 26.40
CA GLY A 120 0.95 12.47 27.36
C GLY A 120 -0.42 13.11 27.68
N GLY A 121 -1.46 12.30 27.77
CA GLY A 121 -2.84 12.72 27.97
C GLY A 121 -3.53 13.36 26.74
N ALA A 122 -2.83 13.53 25.61
CA ALA A 122 -3.39 14.12 24.39
C ALA A 122 -3.49 13.10 23.26
N ALA A 123 -4.56 13.19 22.46
CA ALA A 123 -4.74 12.35 21.29
C ALA A 123 -3.72 12.71 20.20
N PHE A 124 -3.05 11.69 19.68
CA PHE A 124 -2.20 11.79 18.49
C PHE A 124 -3.00 11.26 17.29
N THR A 125 -3.12 12.03 16.21
CA THR A 125 -4.01 11.72 15.07
C THR A 125 -3.31 11.92 13.71
N LYS A 126 -2.12 11.35 13.55
CA LYS A 126 -1.37 11.37 12.28
C LYS A 126 -1.48 10.03 11.53
N GLN A 127 -0.38 9.43 11.11
CA GLN A 127 -0.38 8.14 10.40
C GLN A 127 -1.04 7.05 11.27
N ILE A 128 -0.62 6.95 12.52
CA ILE A 128 -1.26 6.15 13.57
C ILE A 128 -2.02 7.05 14.56
N LYS A 129 -3.06 6.49 15.19
CA LYS A 129 -3.92 7.18 16.16
C LYS A 129 -3.92 6.48 17.51
N PHE A 130 -3.48 7.20 18.53
CA PHE A 130 -3.42 6.67 19.89
C PHE A 130 -3.44 7.79 20.93
N THR A 131 -3.62 7.42 22.19
CA THR A 131 -3.44 8.29 23.36
C THR A 131 -2.53 7.58 24.35
N ILE A 132 -1.54 8.29 24.88
CA ILE A 132 -0.68 7.78 25.96
C ILE A 132 -1.18 8.38 27.26
N ALA A 133 -1.56 7.55 28.22
CA ALA A 133 -1.91 8.00 29.57
C ALA A 133 -0.78 7.62 30.54
N GLY A 134 -0.40 8.54 31.42
CA GLY A 134 0.52 8.28 32.52
C GLY A 134 -0.03 7.26 33.51
N GLY A 135 0.88 6.54 34.16
CA GLY A 135 0.55 5.65 35.27
C GLY A 135 1.00 6.24 36.61
N ALA A 136 1.29 5.40 37.60
CA ALA A 136 1.77 5.83 38.92
C ALA A 136 3.25 6.25 38.90
N ALA A 137 4.06 5.66 38.01
CA ALA A 137 5.43 6.03 37.76
C ALA A 137 5.52 6.93 36.52
N ASP A 138 6.14 8.09 36.68
CA ASP A 138 6.37 9.02 35.59
C ASP A 138 7.25 8.40 34.50
N PHE A 139 6.96 8.73 33.24
CA PHE A 139 7.82 8.35 32.12
C PHE A 139 9.19 9.02 32.23
N VAL A 140 10.23 8.33 31.78
CA VAL A 140 11.58 8.89 31.66
C VAL A 140 12.03 8.91 30.21
N VAL A 141 13.02 9.76 29.91
CA VAL A 141 13.61 9.81 28.57
C VAL A 141 14.19 8.45 28.20
N GLY A 142 13.79 7.92 27.05
CA GLY A 142 14.17 6.59 26.58
C GLY A 142 13.09 5.52 26.75
N ASP A 143 12.05 5.76 27.56
CA ASP A 143 10.87 4.89 27.58
C ASP A 143 10.25 4.83 26.19
N LYS A 144 9.82 3.65 25.74
CA LYS A 144 9.32 3.47 24.38
C LYS A 144 8.12 2.54 24.29
N PHE A 145 7.29 2.82 23.29
CA PHE A 145 6.23 1.93 22.82
C PHE A 145 6.51 1.59 21.36
N VAL A 146 6.17 0.37 20.97
CA VAL A 146 6.19 -0.08 19.58
C VAL A 146 4.75 -0.29 19.16
N VAL A 147 4.36 0.31 18.05
CA VAL A 147 3.06 0.10 17.41
C VAL A 147 3.30 -0.63 16.10
N THR A 148 2.98 -1.92 16.08
CA THR A 148 3.13 -2.78 14.91
C THR A 148 1.87 -2.69 14.06
N VAL A 149 2.02 -2.21 12.83
CA VAL A 149 0.97 -2.21 11.81
C VAL A 149 1.24 -3.37 10.87
N SER A 150 0.39 -4.39 10.92
CA SER A 150 0.44 -5.52 10.01
C SER A 150 -0.70 -5.43 9.00
N ILE A 151 -0.42 -5.80 7.75
CA ILE A 151 -1.39 -5.80 6.67
C ILE A 151 -1.49 -7.22 6.12
N ASP A 152 -2.69 -7.81 6.19
CA ASP A 152 -2.98 -9.07 5.53
C ASP A 152 -3.20 -8.83 4.03
N LEU A 153 -2.13 -8.98 3.25
CA LEU A 153 -2.15 -8.90 1.79
C LEU A 153 -2.94 -10.07 1.13
N GLY A 154 -3.30 -11.11 1.90
CA GLY A 154 -4.06 -12.27 1.46
C GLY A 154 -5.57 -12.18 1.72
N ASP A 155 -6.05 -11.13 2.40
CA ASP A 155 -7.46 -10.97 2.71
C ASP A 155 -8.31 -10.92 1.42
N ALA A 156 -9.33 -11.78 1.33
CA ALA A 156 -10.22 -11.88 0.17
C ALA A 156 -11.09 -10.61 -0.05
N THR A 157 -11.16 -9.73 0.97
CA THR A 157 -11.81 -8.42 0.87
C THR A 157 -10.91 -7.36 0.25
N ASN A 158 -9.60 -7.61 0.13
CA ASN A 158 -8.71 -6.67 -0.54
C ASN A 158 -9.13 -6.49 -2.00
N LYS A 159 -9.21 -5.22 -2.38
CA LYS A 159 -9.56 -4.82 -3.74
C LYS A 159 -8.32 -4.32 -4.45
N VAL A 160 -8.42 -4.24 -5.76
CA VAL A 160 -7.32 -3.81 -6.62
C VAL A 160 -7.74 -2.58 -7.39
N VAL A 161 -6.79 -1.68 -7.62
CA VAL A 161 -6.92 -0.48 -8.44
C VAL A 161 -5.73 -0.38 -9.41
N ALA A 162 -5.77 0.57 -10.33
CA ALA A 162 -4.60 0.91 -11.12
C ALA A 162 -3.51 1.47 -10.19
N TRP A 163 -2.27 1.04 -10.42
CA TRP A 163 -1.10 1.53 -9.71
C TRP A 163 -0.94 3.04 -9.88
N ASN A 164 -0.68 3.73 -8.78
CA ASN A 164 -0.43 5.17 -8.75
C ASN A 164 0.89 5.47 -8.02
N PRO A 165 1.98 5.77 -8.76
CA PRO A 165 3.30 6.02 -8.14
C PRO A 165 3.34 7.25 -7.25
N ASP A 166 2.41 8.20 -7.40
CA ASP A 166 2.37 9.44 -6.63
C ASP A 166 1.49 9.31 -5.37
N ALA A 167 0.90 8.13 -5.15
CA ALA A 167 0.10 7.85 -3.96
C ALA A 167 0.98 7.61 -2.71
N ALA A 168 0.32 7.64 -1.55
CA ALA A 168 0.92 7.33 -0.26
C ALA A 168 -0.02 6.48 0.61
N ASP A 169 -0.91 5.72 -0.04
CA ASP A 169 -2.00 4.93 0.57
C ASP A 169 -1.82 3.42 0.35
N GLY A 170 -0.64 3.00 -0.14
CA GLY A 170 -0.33 1.64 -0.54
C GLY A 170 -0.47 1.40 -2.05
N THR A 171 -1.19 2.25 -2.77
CA THR A 171 -1.39 2.09 -4.22
C THR A 171 -0.16 2.49 -5.04
N GLU A 172 0.87 3.04 -4.40
CA GLU A 172 2.22 3.23 -4.95
C GLU A 172 3.00 1.95 -5.12
N ARG A 173 2.56 0.84 -4.50
CA ARG A 173 3.20 -0.47 -4.59
C ARG A 173 2.52 -1.34 -5.64
N ILE A 174 3.30 -1.80 -6.61
CA ILE A 174 2.80 -2.72 -7.64
C ILE A 174 2.46 -4.06 -6.98
N TRP A 175 1.28 -4.58 -7.29
CA TRP A 175 0.78 -5.89 -6.89
C TRP A 175 0.90 -6.90 -8.03
N GLY A 176 0.65 -6.48 -9.27
CA GLY A 176 0.72 -7.32 -10.46
C GLY A 176 0.33 -6.57 -11.74
N VAL A 177 0.12 -7.31 -12.82
CA VAL A 177 -0.25 -6.74 -14.14
C VAL A 177 -1.57 -7.32 -14.62
N SER A 178 -2.53 -6.48 -15.01
CA SER A 178 -3.83 -6.93 -15.50
C SER A 178 -3.70 -7.72 -16.82
N LEU A 179 -4.37 -8.86 -16.89
CA LEU A 179 -4.50 -9.69 -18.09
C LEU A 179 -5.86 -9.54 -18.77
N VAL A 180 -6.76 -8.74 -18.20
CA VAL A 180 -8.12 -8.53 -18.72
C VAL A 180 -8.46 -7.04 -18.78
N GLU A 181 -9.43 -6.71 -19.64
CA GLU A 181 -10.12 -5.43 -19.57
C GLU A 181 -11.30 -5.59 -18.61
N LEU A 182 -11.37 -4.75 -17.58
CA LEU A 182 -12.42 -4.78 -16.57
C LEU A 182 -12.83 -3.36 -16.21
N THR A 183 -14.12 -3.13 -16.04
CA THR A 183 -14.67 -1.83 -15.65
C THR A 183 -15.58 -2.02 -14.44
N ALA A 184 -15.24 -1.34 -13.35
CA ALA A 184 -16.07 -1.21 -12.17
C ALA A 184 -16.95 0.03 -12.30
N PRO A 185 -18.28 -0.09 -12.20
CA PRO A 185 -19.16 1.06 -12.16
C PRO A 185 -18.90 1.95 -10.93
N ASP A 186 -19.46 3.15 -10.94
CA ASP A 186 -19.41 4.04 -9.79
C ASP A 186 -20.18 3.41 -8.61
N GLY A 187 -19.54 3.34 -7.44
CA GLY A 187 -20.13 2.78 -6.21
C GLY A 187 -20.31 1.25 -6.15
N GLU A 188 -19.93 0.49 -7.19
CA GLU A 188 -20.01 -0.98 -7.17
C GLU A 188 -18.73 -1.63 -7.70
N ASP A 189 -18.22 -2.60 -6.91
CA ASP A 189 -17.04 -3.39 -7.21
C ASP A 189 -17.28 -4.33 -8.40
N ALA A 190 -16.25 -4.53 -9.24
CA ALA A 190 -16.31 -5.51 -10.33
C ALA A 190 -15.43 -6.74 -10.04
N PRO A 191 -16.01 -7.92 -9.78
CA PRO A 191 -15.24 -9.17 -9.73
C PRO A 191 -14.84 -9.65 -11.13
N GLY A 192 -14.05 -10.72 -11.20
CA GLY A 192 -13.66 -11.35 -12.47
C GLY A 192 -12.42 -10.74 -13.14
N GLY A 193 -11.63 -9.98 -12.37
CA GLY A 193 -10.30 -9.56 -12.78
C GLY A 193 -9.33 -10.74 -12.77
N LEU A 194 -8.34 -10.74 -13.67
CA LEU A 194 -7.24 -11.71 -13.68
C LEU A 194 -5.93 -10.96 -13.90
N ALA A 195 -4.95 -11.20 -13.03
CA ALA A 195 -3.65 -10.55 -13.09
C ALA A 195 -2.51 -11.56 -13.14
N ASN A 196 -1.39 -11.19 -13.77
CA ASN A 196 -0.13 -11.88 -13.59
C ASN A 196 0.58 -11.35 -12.34
N ARG A 197 0.99 -12.24 -11.44
CA ARG A 197 1.59 -11.94 -10.14
C ARG A 197 3.07 -12.31 -10.02
N ARG A 198 3.54 -13.26 -10.84
CA ARG A 198 4.90 -13.81 -10.72
C ARG A 198 5.30 -14.66 -11.93
N ASP A 199 6.60 -14.89 -12.06
CA ASP A 199 7.23 -15.86 -12.97
C ASP A 199 6.75 -15.75 -14.44
N ALA A 200 6.83 -14.53 -14.98
CA ALA A 200 6.44 -14.25 -16.36
C ALA A 200 7.40 -13.29 -17.06
N ILE A 201 7.37 -13.31 -18.38
CA ILE A 201 8.03 -12.34 -19.25
C ILE A 201 6.94 -11.57 -19.98
N LEU A 202 6.87 -10.27 -19.73
CA LEU A 202 5.92 -9.34 -20.34
C LEU A 202 6.63 -8.48 -21.37
N PHE A 203 5.92 -8.14 -22.43
CA PHE A 203 6.43 -7.27 -23.47
C PHE A 203 6.27 -5.80 -23.10
N THR A 204 7.39 -5.07 -23.11
CA THR A 204 7.47 -3.67 -22.69
C THR A 204 6.52 -2.75 -23.48
N GLY A 205 6.35 -3.00 -24.78
CA GLY A 205 5.48 -2.21 -25.65
C GLY A 205 3.99 -2.35 -25.36
N GLU A 206 3.61 -3.32 -24.52
CA GLU A 206 2.23 -3.62 -24.16
C GLU A 206 1.99 -3.38 -22.65
N ILE A 207 2.89 -2.70 -21.95
CA ILE A 207 2.59 -2.18 -20.61
C ILE A 207 1.78 -0.88 -20.74
N GLU A 208 0.64 -0.82 -20.06
CA GLU A 208 -0.17 0.40 -19.98
C GLU A 208 0.35 1.22 -18.80
N TRP A 209 1.01 2.33 -19.12
CA TRP A 209 1.56 3.23 -18.11
C TRP A 209 0.55 4.32 -17.72
N PRO A 210 0.58 4.82 -16.47
CA PRO A 210 -0.23 5.97 -16.07
C PRO A 210 0.10 7.22 -16.89
N ASP A 211 -0.88 8.10 -17.07
CA ASP A 211 -0.64 9.41 -17.67
C ASP A 211 0.32 10.23 -16.79
N GLY A 212 1.27 10.93 -17.42
CA GLY A 212 2.24 11.78 -16.70
C GLY A 212 3.41 11.04 -16.03
N ILE A 213 3.49 9.71 -16.17
CA ILE A 213 4.59 8.91 -15.62
C ILE A 213 5.99 9.42 -16.06
N THR A 214 6.91 9.54 -15.11
CA THR A 214 8.30 9.93 -15.39
C THR A 214 9.17 8.74 -15.80
N ALA A 215 10.31 9.00 -16.45
CA ALA A 215 11.26 7.95 -16.80
C ALA A 215 11.80 7.21 -15.56
N ALA A 216 12.06 7.94 -14.47
CA ALA A 216 12.53 7.37 -13.21
C ALA A 216 11.47 6.45 -12.57
N GLN A 217 10.19 6.86 -12.59
CA GLN A 217 9.11 6.01 -12.09
C GLN A 217 8.92 4.74 -12.93
N LYS A 218 9.11 4.80 -14.26
CA LYS A 218 9.10 3.61 -15.10
C LYS A 218 10.24 2.64 -14.77
N GLU A 219 11.44 3.17 -14.55
CA GLU A 219 12.60 2.36 -14.18
C GLU A 219 12.39 1.67 -12.83
N GLN A 220 11.88 2.40 -11.83
CA GLN A 220 11.53 1.82 -10.53
C GLN A 220 10.43 0.75 -10.66
N ALA A 221 9.38 1.01 -11.43
CA ALA A 221 8.31 0.04 -11.66
C ALA A 221 8.81 -1.24 -12.32
N ILE A 222 9.76 -1.13 -13.26
CA ILE A 222 10.39 -2.31 -13.88
C ILE A 222 11.21 -3.07 -12.83
N ALA A 223 11.97 -2.39 -11.97
CA ALA A 223 12.72 -3.01 -10.89
C ALA A 223 11.79 -3.73 -9.89
N ASP A 224 10.66 -3.13 -9.54
CA ASP A 224 9.66 -3.72 -8.64
C ASP A 224 9.03 -4.99 -9.27
N LEU A 225 8.73 -4.96 -10.57
CA LEU A 225 8.26 -6.14 -11.31
C LEU A 225 9.33 -7.24 -11.37
N GLU A 226 10.59 -6.88 -11.59
CA GLU A 226 11.70 -7.85 -11.58
C GLU A 226 11.85 -8.50 -10.19
N ALA A 227 11.65 -7.76 -9.09
CA ALA A 227 11.60 -8.31 -7.73
C ALA A 227 10.44 -9.31 -7.54
N MET A 228 9.33 -9.13 -8.25
CA MET A 228 8.22 -10.09 -8.32
C MET A 228 8.47 -11.27 -9.26
N ARG A 229 9.65 -11.36 -9.89
CA ARG A 229 10.00 -12.34 -10.92
C ARG A 229 9.18 -12.17 -12.20
N ILE A 230 8.74 -10.95 -12.48
CA ILE A 230 8.10 -10.54 -13.72
C ILE A 230 9.12 -9.72 -14.52
N LEU A 231 9.63 -10.26 -15.62
CA LEU A 231 10.59 -9.57 -16.47
C LEU A 231 9.86 -8.77 -17.56
N VAL A 232 10.15 -7.48 -17.67
CA VAL A 232 9.65 -6.63 -18.76
C VAL A 232 10.75 -6.46 -19.80
N ARG A 233 10.50 -6.94 -21.03
CA ARG A 233 11.49 -6.95 -22.13
C ARG A 233 10.89 -6.54 -23.47
#